data_AF-A0A3E2YJ87-F1
#
_entry.id   AF-A0A3E2YJ87-F1
#
_cell.length_a   1.000
_cell.length_b   1.000
_cell.length_c   1.000
_cell.angle_alpha   90.00
_cell.angle_beta   90.00
_cell.angle_gamma   90.00
#
_symmetry.space_group_name_H-M   'P 1'
#
loop_
_entity.id
_entity.type
_entity.pdbx_description
1 polymer ?
#
loop_
_entity_poly.entity_id
_entity_poly.type
_entity_poly.pdbx_seq_one_letter_code
_entity_poly.pdbx_strand_id
1 'polypeptide(L)'
;MRPCPAGAWRYGVRVTIQPPADPIEALERFLARIAPYDDPAAEPVATVDLRVGRLRGSFRLTDRSARALSEALGRWTDPDDVGRCGGCGGPVDRDLVCRSCGRLDGIFGATVAHHAERVAGHPD
;
A
#
# COMPACT_ATOMS: atom_id res chain seq x y z
N MET A 1 -31.55 7.93 11.19
CA MET A 1 -30.07 7.93 11.31
C MET A 1 -29.70 8.73 12.54
N ARG A 2 -29.12 8.10 13.56
CA ARG A 2 -28.65 8.80 14.76
C ARG A 2 -27.20 9.26 14.55
N PRO A 3 -26.83 10.49 14.91
CA PRO A 3 -25.45 10.95 14.85
C PRO A 3 -24.59 10.18 15.87
N CYS A 4 -23.40 9.76 15.44
CA CYS A 4 -22.46 9.02 16.26
C CYS A 4 -21.75 9.99 17.23
N PRO A 5 -21.65 9.69 18.55
CA PRO A 5 -20.94 10.56 19.48
C PRO A 5 -19.43 10.52 19.19
N ALA A 6 -18.83 11.70 19.06
CA ALA A 6 -17.39 11.87 18.83
C ALA A 6 -16.59 11.39 20.06
N GLY A 7 -16.23 10.11 20.06
CA GLY A 7 -15.28 9.54 21.02
C GLY A 7 -13.88 10.03 20.72
N ALA A 8 -13.36 10.89 21.60
CA ALA A 8 -12.02 11.45 21.54
C ALA A 8 -10.96 10.35 21.67
N TRP A 9 -10.47 9.86 20.53
CA TRP A 9 -9.25 9.07 20.49
C TRP A 9 -8.15 9.88 19.80
N ARG A 10 -7.19 10.33 20.60
CA ARG A 10 -5.94 10.95 20.14
C ARG A 10 -4.96 9.84 19.73
N TYR A 11 -5.10 9.30 18.52
CA TYR A 11 -3.97 8.61 17.89
C TYR A 11 -3.19 9.65 17.10
N GLY A 12 -2.11 10.14 17.69
CA GLY A 12 -1.09 10.90 16.98
C GLY A 12 -0.33 9.98 16.04
N VAL A 13 -0.95 9.58 14.92
CA VAL A 13 -0.17 9.08 13.78
C VAL A 13 0.58 10.29 13.26
N ARG A 14 1.88 10.39 13.59
CA ARG A 14 2.79 11.21 12.78
C ARG A 14 2.75 10.58 11.40
N VAL A 15 1.89 11.10 10.53
CA VAL A 15 2.11 11.02 9.09
C VAL A 15 3.36 11.84 8.87
N THR A 16 4.53 11.21 8.99
CA THR A 16 5.70 11.71 8.29
C THR A 16 5.32 11.64 6.83
N ILE A 17 4.87 12.76 6.28
CA ILE A 17 4.86 12.98 4.84
C ILE A 17 6.34 12.92 4.48
N GLN A 18 6.84 11.71 4.20
CA GLN A 18 8.13 11.62 3.55
C GLN A 18 7.99 12.44 2.27
N PRO A 19 8.95 13.33 1.96
CA PRO A 19 8.97 13.97 0.65
C PRO A 19 8.82 12.85 -0.41
N PRO A 20 8.10 13.11 -1.51
CA PRO A 20 7.92 12.11 -2.55
C PRO A 20 9.31 11.60 -2.92
N ALA A 21 9.54 10.29 -2.72
CA ALA A 21 10.83 9.69 -2.98
C ALA A 21 11.21 9.98 -4.44
N ASP A 22 12.42 10.49 -4.67
CA ASP A 22 12.91 10.72 -6.02
C ASP A 22 12.83 9.39 -6.80
N PRO A 23 12.02 9.31 -7.87
CA PRO A 23 11.89 8.07 -8.64
C PRO A 23 13.22 7.54 -9.19
N ILE A 24 14.16 8.43 -9.49
CA ILE A 24 15.50 8.06 -9.98
C ILE A 24 16.28 7.35 -8.86
N GLU A 25 16.39 7.98 -7.69
CA GLU A 25 17.04 7.40 -6.50
C GLU A 25 16.35 6.09 -6.06
N ALA A 26 15.02 6.05 -6.14
CA ALA A 26 14.24 4.87 -5.78
C ALA A 26 14.58 3.68 -6.70
N LEU A 27 14.71 3.92 -8.01
CA LEU A 27 15.08 2.88 -8.98
C LEU A 27 16.55 2.47 -8.81
N GLU A 28 17.48 3.41 -8.57
CA GLU A 28 18.88 3.11 -8.25
C GLU A 28 18.99 2.18 -7.04
N ARG A 29 18.31 2.53 -5.94
CA ARG A 29 18.33 1.73 -4.70
C ARG A 29 17.65 0.37 -4.87
N PHE A 30 16.58 0.31 -5.66
CA PHE A 30 15.93 -0.95 -6.00
C PHE A 30 16.89 -1.88 -6.74
N LEU A 31 17.57 -1.38 -7.78
CA LEU A 31 18.52 -2.15 -8.59
C LEU A 31 19.74 -2.58 -7.76
N ALA A 32 20.31 -1.68 -6.97
CA ALA A 32 21.43 -2.00 -6.07
C ALA A 32 21.08 -3.12 -5.08
N ARG A 33 19.84 -3.18 -4.60
CA ARG A 33 19.39 -4.23 -3.68
C ARG A 33 19.30 -5.62 -4.33
N ILE A 34 19.01 -5.68 -5.64
CA ILE A 34 18.86 -6.96 -6.35
C ILE A 34 20.12 -7.37 -7.14
N ALA A 35 21.04 -6.44 -7.38
CA ALA A 35 22.28 -6.67 -8.13
C ALA A 35 23.12 -7.88 -7.64
N PRO A 36 23.25 -8.19 -6.33
CA PRO A 36 23.99 -9.37 -5.89
C PRO A 36 23.43 -10.71 -6.40
N TYR A 37 22.20 -10.72 -6.90
CA TYR A 37 21.53 -11.91 -7.43
C TYR A 37 21.41 -11.90 -8.96
N ASP A 38 21.84 -10.83 -9.63
CA ASP A 38 21.93 -10.79 -11.08
C ASP A 38 23.14 -11.60 -11.55
N ASP A 39 23.01 -12.20 -12.73
CA ASP A 39 24.16 -12.77 -13.43
C ASP A 39 24.98 -11.60 -14.02
N PRO A 40 26.26 -11.43 -13.61
CA PRO A 40 27.09 -10.34 -14.10
C PRO A 40 27.40 -10.43 -15.61
N ALA A 41 27.21 -11.59 -16.23
CA ALA A 41 27.39 -11.80 -17.66
C ALA A 41 26.06 -11.63 -18.45
N ALA A 42 24.94 -11.38 -17.79
CA ALA A 42 23.66 -11.22 -18.47
C ALA A 42 23.61 -9.91 -19.27
N GLU A 43 23.24 -10.03 -20.54
CA GLU A 43 23.00 -8.89 -21.40
C GLU A 43 21.70 -8.16 -21.03
N PRO A 44 21.66 -6.82 -21.11
CA PRO A 44 20.43 -6.06 -20.91
C PRO A 44 19.37 -6.42 -21.96
N VAL A 45 18.14 -6.65 -21.50
CA VAL A 45 16.97 -6.92 -22.36
C VAL A 45 16.04 -5.71 -22.50
N ALA A 46 16.19 -4.71 -21.62
CA ALA A 46 15.36 -3.52 -21.63
C ALA A 46 16.12 -2.29 -21.10
N THR A 47 15.64 -1.11 -21.48
CA THR A 47 16.07 0.18 -20.93
C THR A 47 14.87 0.91 -20.35
N VAL A 48 15.03 1.44 -19.14
CA VAL A 48 14.05 2.32 -18.49
C VAL A 48 14.65 3.71 -18.36
N ASP A 49 14.00 4.69 -18.97
CA ASP A 49 14.35 6.10 -18.85
C ASP A 49 13.35 6.83 -17.93
N LEU A 50 13.86 7.44 -16.87
CA LEU A 50 13.08 8.25 -15.94
C LEU A 50 13.43 9.73 -16.09
N ARG A 51 12.41 10.58 -16.02
CA ARG A 51 12.55 12.05 -16.09
C ARG A 51 11.80 12.70 -14.94
N VAL A 52 12.54 13.43 -14.12
CA VAL A 52 12.01 14.14 -12.94
C VAL A 52 12.40 15.62 -13.05
N GLY A 53 11.49 16.43 -13.59
CA GLY A 53 11.80 17.82 -13.96
C GLY A 53 12.94 17.88 -14.98
N ARG A 54 14.09 18.43 -14.59
CA ARG A 54 15.31 18.49 -15.42
C ARG A 54 16.23 17.28 -15.26
N LEU A 55 16.01 16.45 -14.24
CA LEU A 55 16.81 15.26 -13.98
C LEU A 55 16.42 14.13 -14.92
N ARG A 56 17.41 13.32 -15.29
CA ARG A 56 17.25 12.16 -16.17
C ARG A 56 18.07 11.00 -15.60
N GLY A 57 17.45 9.83 -15.50
CA GLY A 57 18.11 8.56 -15.18
C GLY A 57 17.82 7.55 -16.28
N SER A 58 18.83 6.78 -16.70
CA SER A 58 18.71 5.72 -17.70
C SER A 58 19.26 4.42 -17.13
N PHE A 59 18.42 3.39 -17.11
CA PHE A 59 18.68 2.15 -16.41
C PHE A 59 18.58 0.98 -17.37
N ARG A 60 19.68 0.22 -17.51
CA ARG A 60 19.70 -1.01 -18.29
C ARG A 60 19.29 -2.18 -17.41
N LEU A 61 18.31 -2.95 -17.85
CA LEU A 61 17.74 -4.05 -17.10
C LEU A 61 18.07 -5.38 -17.78
N THR A 62 18.62 -6.31 -16.99
CA THR A 62 18.66 -7.75 -17.28
C THR A 62 17.25 -8.34 -17.26
N ASP A 63 17.08 -9.57 -17.74
CA ASP A 63 15.79 -10.29 -17.64
C ASP A 63 15.28 -10.36 -16.18
N ARG A 64 16.18 -10.68 -15.24
CA ARG A 64 15.86 -10.76 -13.81
C ARG A 64 15.42 -9.41 -13.23
N SER A 65 16.15 -8.33 -13.51
CA SER A 65 15.79 -6.99 -12.98
C SER A 65 14.54 -6.42 -13.64
N ALA A 66 14.31 -6.70 -14.94
CA ALA A 66 13.06 -6.37 -15.62
C ALA A 66 11.86 -7.10 -15.01
N ARG A 67 12.01 -8.41 -14.73
CA ARG A 67 10.99 -9.20 -14.04
C ARG A 67 10.73 -8.67 -12.62
N ALA A 68 11.79 -8.41 -11.85
CA ALA A 68 11.67 -7.90 -10.49
C ALA A 68 10.94 -6.54 -10.45
N LEU A 69 11.26 -5.64 -11.38
CA LEU A 69 10.56 -4.35 -11.52
C LEU A 69 9.08 -4.56 -11.86
N SER A 70 8.78 -5.44 -12.82
CA SER A 70 7.41 -5.76 -13.24
C SER A 70 6.59 -6.35 -12.09
N GLU A 71 7.16 -7.28 -11.32
CA GLU A 71 6.52 -7.84 -10.14
C GLU A 71 6.31 -6.79 -9.04
N ALA A 72 7.26 -5.88 -8.82
CA ALA A 72 7.12 -4.80 -7.84
C ALA A 72 5.99 -3.84 -8.21
N LEU A 73 5.88 -3.46 -9.49
CA LEU A 73 4.79 -2.63 -9.99
C LEU A 73 3.45 -3.35 -9.94
N GLY A 74 3.40 -4.64 -10.31
CA GLY A 74 2.18 -5.45 -10.28
C GLY A 74 1.65 -5.74 -8.87
N ARG A 75 2.51 -5.70 -7.86
CA ARG A 75 2.12 -5.83 -6.44
C ARG A 75 1.78 -4.49 -5.78
N TRP A 76 1.96 -3.36 -6.46
CA TRP A 76 1.63 -2.07 -5.89
C TRP A 76 0.11 -1.98 -5.69
N THR A 77 -0.29 -1.64 -4.46
CA THR A 77 -1.68 -1.34 -4.11
C THR A 77 -1.72 0.11 -3.66
N ASP A 78 -2.63 0.87 -4.27
CA ASP A 78 -2.85 2.26 -3.89
C ASP A 78 -3.29 2.32 -2.41
N PRO A 79 -2.58 3.05 -1.54
CA PRO A 79 -3.01 3.26 -0.15
C PRO A 79 -4.39 3.92 -0.04
N ASP A 80 -4.84 4.62 -1.07
CA ASP A 80 -6.16 5.23 -1.16
C ASP A 80 -7.20 4.31 -1.84
N ASP A 81 -6.79 3.19 -2.43
CA ASP A 81 -7.68 2.08 -2.83
C ASP A 81 -8.07 1.22 -1.62
N VAL A 82 -8.50 1.92 -0.59
CA VAL A 82 -9.13 1.38 0.60
C VAL A 82 -10.61 1.65 0.49
N GLY A 83 -11.43 0.62 0.70
CA GLY A 83 -12.88 0.72 0.57
C GLY A 83 -13.49 1.84 1.42
N ARG A 84 -14.75 2.18 1.13
CA ARG A 84 -15.52 3.09 1.98
C ARG A 84 -16.32 2.31 3.00
N CYS A 85 -16.41 2.84 4.21
CA CYS A 85 -17.28 2.32 5.25
C CYS A 85 -18.74 2.37 4.76
N GLY A 86 -19.44 1.24 4.74
CA GLY A 86 -20.85 1.14 4.39
C GLY A 86 -21.77 1.86 5.39
N GLY A 87 -21.29 2.12 6.61
CA GLY A 87 -22.02 2.88 7.63
C GLY A 87 -21.93 4.40 7.47
N CYS A 88 -20.72 4.95 7.40
CA CYS A 88 -20.50 6.41 7.42
C CYS A 88 -19.84 6.97 6.14
N GLY A 89 -19.51 6.14 5.16
CA GLY A 89 -18.88 6.56 3.90
C GLY A 89 -17.41 6.98 3.99
N GLY A 90 -16.83 6.94 5.20
CA GLY A 90 -15.44 7.32 5.48
C GLY A 90 -14.42 6.30 4.97
N PRO A 91 -13.14 6.68 4.84
CA PRO A 91 -12.09 5.78 4.35
C PRO A 91 -11.83 4.67 5.36
N VAL A 92 -11.75 3.44 4.87
CA VAL A 92 -11.26 2.28 5.62
C VAL A 92 -9.73 2.24 5.54
N ASP A 93 -9.04 1.58 6.45
CA ASP A 93 -7.61 1.32 6.34
C ASP A 93 -7.31 -0.12 5.90
N ARG A 94 -6.04 -0.51 5.92
CA ARG A 94 -5.62 -1.86 5.50
C ARG A 94 -6.03 -2.95 6.50
N ASP A 95 -6.36 -2.58 7.73
CA ASP A 95 -6.85 -3.49 8.77
C ASP A 95 -8.38 -3.56 8.78
N LEU A 96 -9.03 -3.04 7.73
CA LEU A 96 -10.47 -2.97 7.55
C LEU A 96 -11.16 -2.06 8.57
N VAL A 97 -10.44 -1.16 9.24
CA VAL A 97 -11.02 -0.23 10.23
C VAL A 97 -11.34 1.11 9.58
N CYS A 98 -12.57 1.59 9.76
CA CYS A 98 -12.95 2.92 9.31
C CYS A 98 -12.23 3.99 10.14
N ARG A 99 -11.43 4.84 9.47
CA ARG A 99 -10.69 5.93 10.13
C ARG A 99 -11.58 7.03 10.71
N SER A 100 -12.86 7.09 10.28
CA SER A 100 -13.82 8.09 10.75
C SER A 100 -14.68 7.60 11.91
N CYS A 101 -15.13 6.33 11.91
CA CYS A 101 -16.08 5.83 12.91
C CYS A 101 -15.56 4.63 13.72
N GLY A 102 -14.37 4.12 13.42
CA GLY A 102 -13.72 3.01 14.14
C GLY A 102 -14.35 1.64 13.92
N ARG A 103 -15.38 1.52 13.06
CA ARG A 103 -16.00 0.23 12.75
C ARG A 103 -15.13 -0.58 11.79
N LEU A 104 -15.04 -1.88 12.04
CA LEU A 104 -14.59 -2.84 11.04
C LEU A 104 -15.60 -2.86 9.90
N ASP A 105 -15.14 -2.62 8.66
CA ASP A 105 -15.99 -2.49 7.49
C ASP A 105 -15.26 -2.92 6.21
N GLY A 106 -16.03 -3.21 5.16
CA GLY A 106 -15.60 -4.01 4.01
C GLY A 106 -16.21 -5.42 4.05
N ILE A 107 -16.34 -6.10 2.90
CA ILE A 107 -17.05 -7.39 2.78
C ILE A 107 -16.56 -8.44 3.79
N PHE A 108 -15.25 -8.48 4.03
CA PHE A 108 -14.65 -9.37 5.04
C PHE A 108 -14.90 -8.89 6.48
N GLY A 109 -14.75 -7.58 6.75
CA GLY A 109 -14.95 -6.98 8.08
C GLY A 109 -16.40 -7.12 8.58
N ALA A 110 -17.38 -6.95 7.68
CA ALA A 110 -18.79 -7.16 7.99
C ALA A 110 -19.09 -8.63 8.33
N THR A 111 -18.44 -9.57 7.64
CA THR A 111 -18.60 -11.01 7.89
C THR A 111 -17.99 -11.40 9.24
N VAL A 112 -16.79 -10.89 9.57
CA VAL A 112 -16.14 -11.12 10.87
C VAL A 112 -16.94 -10.50 12.01
N ALA A 113 -17.43 -9.26 11.87
CA ALA A 113 -18.25 -8.59 12.87
C ALA A 113 -19.55 -9.36 13.13
N HIS A 114 -20.23 -9.78 12.07
CA HIS A 114 -21.45 -10.61 12.19
C HIS A 114 -21.16 -11.95 12.87
N HIS A 115 -20.03 -12.58 12.57
CA HIS A 115 -19.63 -13.82 13.24
C HIS A 115 -19.32 -13.61 14.73
N ALA A 116 -18.59 -12.55 15.07
CA ALA A 116 -18.23 -12.22 16.46
C ALA A 116 -19.46 -11.89 17.32
N GLU A 117 -20.42 -11.13 16.79
CA GLU A 117 -21.71 -10.85 17.46
C GLU A 117 -22.48 -12.15 17.74
N ARG A 118 -22.47 -13.09 16.79
CA ARG A 118 -23.17 -14.37 16.90
C ARG A 118 -22.53 -15.29 17.94
N VAL A 119 -21.20 -15.28 18.07
CA VAL A 119 -20.46 -16.04 19.09
C VAL A 119 -20.63 -15.41 20.48
N ALA A 120 -20.54 -14.07 20.58
CA ALA A 120 -20.73 -13.37 21.85
C ALA A 120 -22.18 -13.49 22.38
N GLY A 121 -23.15 -13.67 21.50
CA GLY A 121 -24.56 -13.92 21.85
C GLY A 121 -24.90 -15.38 22.17
N HIS A 122 -23.94 -16.31 22.07
CA HIS A 122 -24.06 -17.70 22.55
C HIS A 122 -22.94 -17.97 23.56
N PRO A 123 -23.08 -17.50 24.81
CA PRO A 123 -22.27 -18.05 25.89
C PRO A 123 -22.69 -19.51 26.09
N ASP A 124 -21.70 -20.42 26.13
CA ASP A 124 -21.89 -21.75 26.72
C ASP A 124 -22.36 -21.62 28.18
#